data_AF-A0A7T8K0S9-F1
#
_entry.id   AF-A0A7T8K0S9-F1
#
_cell.length_a   1.000
_cell.length_b   1.000
_cell.length_c   1.000
_cell.angle_alpha   90.00
_cell.angle_beta   90.00
_cell.angle_gamma   90.00
#
_symmetry.space_group_name_H-M   'P 1'
#
loop_
_entity.id
_entity.type
_entity.pdbx_description
1 polymer ?
#
loop_
_entity_poly.entity_id
_entity_poly.type
_entity_poly.pdbx_seq_one_letter_code
_entity_poly.pdbx_strand_id
1 'polypeptide(L)'
;MSCGLCSEPAKYACPRCNIQYCSLKCYRCPEHASCSEEFYKEAIHEELKSSSGSDPSRIRGILEKIHRGEEEEEDSTDSDDDEDLDARLRDINLDDSEEVWSRLTPQEKRDFNKALESGEMEAYIPEYVPWWIKKPIAPLEDSSRIPLVTPDVQALPPHKKVSPSLPYTILNVLYSYAYAMRFVYGDYTDDPQLFNSMVLHLSLGLKNDGIFEGVDLALESAASRVDPLYSVSRDLTRSVKKDAILLARDYVLEALSDLRNSLKRQKKEDPILKKEIKLAVIKLEFLIAYAKTHWKGDILSLKIK
;
A
#
# COMPACT_ATOMS: atom_id res chain seq x y z
N MET A 1 -8.21 18.62 37.29
CA MET A 1 -8.65 17.28 37.73
C MET A 1 -7.55 16.29 37.33
N SER A 2 -7.13 15.42 38.23
CA SER A 2 -6.10 14.40 37.98
C SER A 2 -6.73 13.16 37.33
N CYS A 3 -5.90 12.38 36.63
CA CYS A 3 -6.28 11.08 36.14
C CYS A 3 -6.62 10.15 37.33
N GLY A 4 -7.65 9.32 37.18
CA GLY A 4 -8.04 8.32 38.18
C GLY A 4 -7.19 7.05 38.15
N LEU A 5 -6.26 6.95 37.18
CA LEU A 5 -5.42 5.78 36.90
C LEU A 5 -3.92 6.12 36.95
N CYS A 6 -3.58 7.41 37.02
CA CYS A 6 -2.23 7.90 37.26
C CYS A 6 -2.28 9.32 37.86
N SER A 7 -1.17 9.81 38.42
CA SER A 7 -1.14 11.14 39.07
C SER A 7 -0.98 12.33 38.10
N GLU A 8 -1.19 12.14 36.80
CA GLU A 8 -1.10 13.20 35.78
C GLU A 8 -2.42 13.96 35.58
N PRO A 9 -2.44 15.17 34.96
CA PRO A 9 -3.68 15.87 34.64
C PRO A 9 -4.53 15.09 33.62
N ALA A 10 -5.81 14.89 33.94
CA ALA A 10 -6.76 14.22 33.05
C ALA A 10 -7.15 15.10 31.85
N LYS A 11 -7.33 14.47 30.69
CA LYS A 11 -7.74 15.11 29.42
C LYS A 11 -9.05 14.55 28.86
N TYR A 12 -9.40 13.31 29.21
CA TYR A 12 -10.51 12.57 28.64
C TYR A 12 -11.32 11.88 29.75
N ALA A 13 -12.56 11.47 29.45
CA ALA A 13 -13.42 10.71 30.36
C ALA A 13 -13.98 9.48 29.64
N CYS A 14 -13.97 8.32 30.30
CA CYS A 14 -14.51 7.09 29.74
C CYS A 14 -16.05 7.17 29.65
N PRO A 15 -16.69 6.90 28.50
CA PRO A 15 -18.14 7.00 28.37
C PRO A 15 -18.92 5.93 29.16
N ARG A 16 -18.27 4.86 29.63
CA ARG A 16 -18.91 3.76 30.38
C ARG A 16 -18.88 3.98 31.89
N CYS A 17 -17.69 4.24 32.43
CA CYS A 17 -17.48 4.36 33.88
C CYS A 17 -17.23 5.81 34.33
N ASN A 18 -17.15 6.75 33.39
CA ASN A 18 -16.88 8.18 33.61
C ASN A 18 -15.55 8.50 34.32
N ILE A 19 -14.62 7.54 34.37
CA ILE A 19 -13.29 7.77 34.94
C ILE A 19 -12.50 8.74 34.05
N GLN A 20 -11.84 9.70 34.69
CA GLN A 20 -11.00 10.66 33.97
C GLN A 20 -9.60 10.11 33.74
N TYR A 21 -9.07 10.21 32.53
CA TYR A 21 -7.76 9.68 32.16
C TYR A 21 -6.91 10.65 31.33
N CYS A 22 -5.58 10.53 31.42
CA CYS A 22 -4.65 11.44 30.73
C CYS A 22 -4.35 11.02 29.28
N SER A 23 -4.31 9.71 29.00
CA SER A 23 -3.87 9.15 27.72
C SER A 23 -4.39 7.73 27.48
N LEU A 24 -4.23 7.22 26.26
CA LEU A 24 -4.57 5.85 25.87
C LEU A 24 -3.87 4.78 26.71
N LYS A 25 -2.67 5.06 27.23
CA LYS A 25 -1.96 4.13 28.13
C LYS A 25 -2.74 3.91 29.43
N CYS A 26 -3.32 4.97 29.99
CA CYS A 26 -4.21 4.85 31.14
C CYS A 26 -5.56 4.23 30.76
N TYR A 27 -6.07 4.48 29.54
CA TYR A 27 -7.31 3.84 29.09
C TYR A 27 -7.19 2.31 28.98
N ARG A 28 -6.02 1.81 28.53
CA ARG A 28 -5.71 0.37 28.34
C ARG A 28 -5.02 -0.27 29.56
N CYS A 29 -4.97 0.39 30.72
CA CYS A 29 -4.27 -0.18 31.86
C CYS A 29 -5.03 -1.40 32.41
N PRO A 30 -4.35 -2.35 33.10
CA PRO A 30 -5.01 -3.53 33.67
C PRO A 30 -6.18 -3.19 34.60
N GLU A 31 -6.08 -2.06 35.31
CA GLU A 31 -7.13 -1.56 36.23
C GLU A 31 -8.39 -1.07 35.50
N HIS A 32 -8.27 -0.72 34.22
CA HIS A 32 -9.37 -0.26 33.35
C HIS A 32 -9.59 -1.17 32.12
N ALA A 33 -9.05 -2.40 32.17
CA ALA A 33 -9.10 -3.35 31.06
C ALA A 33 -10.53 -3.69 30.66
N SER A 34 -11.43 -3.91 31.63
CA SER A 34 -12.83 -4.31 31.40
C SER A 34 -13.61 -3.34 30.50
N CYS A 35 -13.47 -2.03 30.71
CA CYS A 35 -14.14 -1.02 29.90
C CYS A 35 -13.48 -0.85 28.53
N SER A 36 -12.16 -1.03 28.45
CA SER A 36 -11.42 -0.94 27.19
C SER A 36 -11.70 -2.14 26.28
N GLU A 37 -11.73 -3.35 26.83
CA GLU A 37 -12.00 -4.61 26.11
C GLU A 37 -13.43 -4.68 25.61
N GLU A 38 -14.41 -4.27 26.42
CA GLU A 38 -15.81 -4.26 25.99
C GLU A 38 -16.05 -3.29 24.83
N PHE A 39 -15.37 -2.13 24.86
CA PHE A 39 -15.38 -1.19 23.73
C PHE A 39 -14.76 -1.81 22.47
N TYR A 40 -13.63 -2.54 22.59
CA TYR A 40 -13.04 -3.24 21.46
C TYR A 40 -13.93 -4.36 20.93
N LYS A 41 -14.55 -5.15 21.81
CA LYS A 41 -15.49 -6.21 21.44
C LYS A 41 -16.70 -5.66 20.70
N GLU A 42 -17.30 -4.59 21.19
CA GLU A 42 -18.44 -3.96 20.52
C GLU A 42 -18.06 -3.39 19.15
N ALA A 43 -16.90 -2.75 19.03
CA ALA A 43 -16.39 -2.26 17.74
C ALA A 43 -16.19 -3.40 16.73
N ILE A 44 -15.59 -4.52 17.16
CA ILE A 44 -15.40 -5.71 16.31
C ILE A 44 -16.76 -6.34 15.94
N HIS A 45 -17.70 -6.43 16.89
CA HIS A 45 -19.02 -6.99 16.65
C HIS A 45 -19.86 -6.14 15.67
N GLU A 46 -19.74 -4.83 15.73
CA GLU A 46 -20.40 -3.91 14.80
C GLU A 46 -19.80 -4.04 13.39
N GLU A 47 -18.48 -4.20 13.30
CA GLU A 47 -17.77 -4.40 12.04
C GLU A 47 -18.10 -5.75 11.38
N LEU A 48 -18.18 -6.82 12.18
CA LEU A 48 -18.65 -8.15 11.74
C LEU A 48 -20.11 -8.13 11.25
N LYS A 49 -20.98 -7.35 11.90
CA LYS A 49 -22.38 -7.17 11.45
C LYS A 49 -22.49 -6.35 10.16
N SER A 50 -21.59 -5.37 9.97
CA SER A 50 -21.52 -4.58 8.73
C SER A 50 -20.89 -5.37 7.56
N SER A 51 -20.08 -6.38 7.88
CA SER A 51 -19.44 -7.32 6.94
C SER A 51 -20.33 -8.53 6.64
N SER A 52 -21.63 -8.32 6.43
CA SER A 52 -22.65 -9.36 6.21
C SER A 52 -22.54 -10.08 4.84
N GLY A 53 -21.32 -10.38 4.40
CA GLY A 53 -20.99 -11.28 3.29
C GLY A 53 -20.27 -12.56 3.71
N SER A 54 -19.83 -12.66 4.97
CA SER A 54 -19.14 -13.85 5.50
C SER A 54 -20.05 -14.64 6.43
N ASP A 55 -20.43 -15.85 6.01
CA ASP A 55 -21.27 -16.79 6.76
C ASP A 55 -20.69 -17.04 8.17
N PRO A 56 -21.46 -16.80 9.26
CA PRO A 56 -21.05 -17.09 10.64
C PRO A 56 -20.56 -18.53 10.85
N SER A 57 -21.02 -19.46 10.00
CA SER A 57 -20.61 -20.87 10.00
C SER A 57 -19.15 -21.07 9.56
N ARG A 58 -18.59 -20.17 8.74
CA ARG A 58 -17.19 -20.21 8.31
C ARG A 58 -16.25 -19.80 9.43
N ILE A 59 -16.59 -18.73 10.17
CA ILE A 59 -15.76 -18.24 11.29
C ILE A 59 -15.78 -19.27 12.43
N ARG A 60 -16.94 -19.88 12.70
CA ARG A 60 -17.05 -20.99 13.66
C ARG A 60 -16.28 -22.24 13.20
N GLY A 61 -16.31 -22.55 11.90
CA GLY A 61 -15.56 -23.67 11.33
C GLY A 61 -14.04 -23.47 11.34
N ILE A 62 -13.55 -22.23 11.32
CA ILE A 62 -12.12 -21.91 11.48
C ILE A 62 -11.72 -22.05 12.96
N LEU A 63 -12.51 -21.54 13.89
CA LEU A 63 -12.26 -21.68 15.33
C LEU A 63 -12.32 -23.15 15.79
N GLU A 64 -13.28 -23.95 15.30
CA GLU A 64 -13.37 -25.38 15.60
C GLU A 64 -12.25 -26.20 14.93
N LYS A 65 -11.64 -25.71 13.84
CA LYS A 65 -10.45 -26.34 13.24
C LYS A 65 -9.16 -26.02 14.01
N ILE A 66 -9.03 -24.81 14.55
CA ILE A 66 -7.89 -24.43 15.38
C ILE A 66 -7.91 -25.19 16.72
N HIS A 67 -9.10 -25.32 17.34
CA HIS A 67 -9.23 -26.07 18.60
C HIS A 67 -9.13 -27.59 18.44
N ARG A 68 -9.40 -28.14 17.25
CA ARG A 68 -9.25 -29.58 16.95
C ARG A 68 -7.88 -29.94 16.37
N GLY A 69 -7.10 -28.95 15.95
CA GLY A 69 -5.74 -29.14 15.44
C GLY A 69 -4.68 -29.31 16.53
N GLU A 70 -5.06 -29.20 17.81
CA GLU A 70 -4.16 -29.38 18.96
C GLU A 70 -4.33 -30.76 19.64
N GLU A 71 -5.31 -31.60 19.22
CA GLU A 71 -5.64 -32.87 19.91
C GLU A 71 -5.48 -34.15 19.07
N GLU A 72 -5.09 -34.09 17.79
CA GLU A 72 -4.91 -35.28 16.94
C GLU A 72 -3.62 -35.26 16.09
N GLU A 73 -2.45 -35.22 16.72
CA GLU A 73 -1.18 -35.71 16.13
C GLU A 73 -0.37 -36.51 17.17
N GLU A 74 -0.98 -37.59 17.69
CA GLU A 74 -0.26 -38.79 18.13
C GLU A 74 -0.61 -39.92 17.16
N ASP A 75 -0.09 -39.86 15.94
CA ASP A 75 0.15 -41.09 15.17
C ASP A 75 1.36 -40.92 14.26
N SER A 76 2.28 -41.84 14.45
CA SER A 76 3.66 -41.85 13.98
C SER A 76 3.82 -41.79 12.46
N THR A 77 4.57 -40.79 11.99
CA THR A 77 5.55 -40.97 10.91
C THR A 77 6.90 -40.41 11.34
N ASP A 78 7.77 -41.37 11.66
CA ASP A 78 9.21 -41.30 11.88
C ASP A 78 9.92 -40.39 10.85
N SER A 79 10.31 -39.20 11.31
CA SER A 79 11.38 -38.37 10.75
C SER A 79 12.07 -37.67 11.93
N ASP A 80 12.87 -38.43 12.67
CA ASP A 80 13.67 -38.02 13.84
C ASP A 80 14.78 -36.96 13.55
N ASP A 81 14.54 -35.97 12.68
CA ASP A 81 15.48 -34.87 12.41
C ASP A 81 14.78 -33.50 12.34
N ASP A 82 13.67 -33.32 13.04
CA ASP A 82 13.05 -32.01 13.25
C ASP A 82 13.78 -31.25 14.38
N GLU A 83 14.97 -30.72 14.07
CA GLU A 83 15.49 -29.59 14.84
C GLU A 83 14.43 -28.47 14.79
N ASP A 84 13.82 -28.20 15.95
CA ASP A 84 12.81 -27.17 16.19
C ASP A 84 13.09 -25.92 15.34
N LEU A 85 12.26 -25.70 14.31
CA LEU A 85 12.40 -24.60 13.36
C LEU A 85 12.46 -23.26 14.10
N ASP A 86 11.70 -23.14 15.18
CA ASP A 86 11.68 -21.96 16.04
C ASP A 86 13.04 -21.75 16.74
N ALA A 87 13.69 -22.82 17.18
CA ALA A 87 15.05 -22.77 17.72
C ALA A 87 16.08 -22.32 16.68
N ARG A 88 15.95 -22.77 15.43
CA ARG A 88 16.86 -22.43 14.32
C ARG A 88 16.71 -20.98 13.84
N LEU A 89 15.51 -20.41 13.94
CA LEU A 89 15.18 -19.07 13.46
C LEU A 89 15.23 -17.97 14.55
N ARG A 90 15.37 -18.34 15.83
CA ARG A 90 15.28 -17.42 16.99
C ARG A 90 16.20 -16.18 16.95
N ASP A 91 17.41 -16.30 16.42
CA ASP A 91 18.41 -15.22 16.38
C ASP A 91 18.67 -14.68 14.96
N ILE A 92 17.77 -14.94 14.02
CA ILE A 92 17.93 -14.52 12.62
C ILE A 92 17.25 -13.17 12.38
N ASN A 93 17.87 -12.35 11.55
CA ASN A 93 17.20 -11.20 10.97
C ASN A 93 16.18 -11.67 9.91
N LEU A 94 14.89 -11.67 10.26
CA LEU A 94 13.83 -12.09 9.34
C LEU A 94 13.70 -11.20 8.08
N ASP A 95 14.29 -10.00 8.10
CA ASP A 95 14.36 -9.11 6.93
C ASP A 95 15.48 -9.51 5.94
N ASP A 96 16.35 -10.45 6.30
CA ASP A 96 17.38 -11.02 5.41
C ASP A 96 16.90 -12.35 4.82
N SER A 97 16.25 -12.27 3.66
CA SER A 97 15.70 -13.42 2.94
C SER A 97 16.75 -14.50 2.63
N GLU A 98 18.01 -14.12 2.38
CA GLU A 98 19.07 -15.08 2.09
C GLU A 98 19.54 -15.79 3.36
N GLU A 99 19.62 -15.07 4.48
CA GLU A 99 19.94 -15.67 5.77
C GLU A 99 18.86 -16.67 6.19
N VAL A 100 17.58 -16.28 6.10
CA VAL A 100 16.43 -17.17 6.37
C VAL A 100 16.48 -18.39 5.45
N TRP A 101 16.65 -18.19 4.14
CA TRP A 101 16.72 -19.29 3.17
C TRP A 101 17.88 -20.24 3.45
N SER A 102 19.04 -19.73 3.84
CA SER A 102 20.22 -20.56 4.12
C SER A 102 20.00 -21.53 5.28
N ARG A 103 19.15 -21.14 6.24
CA ARG A 103 18.89 -21.87 7.47
C ARG A 103 17.80 -22.92 7.34
N LEU A 104 17.01 -22.89 6.27
CA LEU A 104 16.02 -23.92 5.95
C LEU A 104 16.67 -25.25 5.53
N THR A 105 16.06 -26.37 5.95
CA THR A 105 16.48 -27.72 5.56
C THR A 105 16.23 -27.96 4.07
N PRO A 106 16.89 -28.96 3.46
CA PRO A 106 16.59 -29.34 2.08
C PRO A 106 15.13 -29.74 1.85
N GLN A 107 14.45 -30.27 2.87
CA GLN A 107 13.05 -30.66 2.79
C GLN A 107 12.14 -29.42 2.81
N GLU A 108 12.33 -28.51 3.76
CA GLU A 108 11.59 -27.23 3.84
C GLU A 108 11.73 -26.40 2.55
N LYS A 109 12.93 -26.36 1.96
CA LYS A 109 13.17 -25.72 0.65
C LYS A 109 12.37 -26.37 -0.48
N ARG A 110 12.28 -27.70 -0.49
CA ARG A 110 11.49 -28.43 -1.49
C ARG A 110 10.01 -28.15 -1.33
N ASP A 111 9.51 -28.16 -0.10
CA ASP A 111 8.10 -27.94 0.20
C ASP A 111 7.69 -26.50 -0.12
N PHE A 112 8.54 -25.51 0.19
CA PHE A 112 8.34 -24.12 -0.21
C PHE A 112 8.29 -23.95 -1.74
N ASN A 113 9.24 -24.54 -2.48
CA ASN A 113 9.23 -24.47 -3.94
C ASN A 113 7.99 -25.14 -4.54
N LYS A 114 7.55 -26.26 -3.97
CA LYS A 114 6.32 -26.94 -4.39
C LYS A 114 5.09 -26.09 -4.12
N ALA A 115 5.03 -25.40 -2.97
CA ALA A 115 3.95 -24.47 -2.63
C ALA A 115 3.94 -23.23 -3.55
N LEU A 116 5.11 -22.76 -3.99
CA LEU A 116 5.23 -21.71 -4.99
C LEU A 116 4.70 -22.17 -6.36
N GLU A 117 5.09 -23.37 -6.81
CA GLU A 117 4.65 -23.92 -8.10
C GLU A 117 3.15 -24.26 -8.12
N SER A 118 2.59 -24.68 -6.98
CA SER A 118 1.16 -24.99 -6.84
C SER A 118 0.28 -23.74 -6.71
N GLY A 119 0.89 -22.56 -6.48
CA GLY A 119 0.17 -21.31 -6.21
C GLY A 119 -0.44 -21.25 -4.79
N GLU A 120 -0.18 -22.23 -3.93
CA GLU A 120 -0.68 -22.27 -2.55
C GLU A 120 -0.18 -21.07 -1.73
N MET A 121 1.02 -20.57 -2.06
CA MET A 121 1.59 -19.37 -1.46
C MET A 121 0.72 -18.11 -1.66
N GLU A 122 -0.08 -18.03 -2.73
CA GLU A 122 -0.97 -16.88 -2.97
C GLU A 122 -1.99 -16.69 -1.85
N ALA A 123 -2.40 -17.77 -1.17
CA ALA A 123 -3.37 -17.71 -0.07
C ALA A 123 -2.79 -17.08 1.21
N TYR A 124 -1.46 -17.08 1.35
CA TYR A 124 -0.77 -16.52 2.51
C TYR A 124 -0.35 -15.07 2.30
N ILE A 125 -0.38 -14.56 1.06
CA ILE A 125 -0.07 -13.16 0.76
C ILE A 125 -1.28 -12.30 1.16
N PRO A 126 -1.12 -11.34 2.10
CA PRO A 126 -2.20 -10.43 2.46
C PRO A 126 -2.71 -9.66 1.24
N GLU A 127 -4.01 -9.40 1.18
CA GLU A 127 -4.56 -8.56 0.12
C GLU A 127 -4.00 -7.14 0.26
N TYR A 128 -3.11 -6.75 -0.66
CA TYR A 128 -2.63 -5.38 -0.71
C TYR A 128 -3.74 -4.43 -1.15
N VAL A 129 -4.18 -3.59 -0.22
CA VAL A 129 -5.09 -2.48 -0.47
C VAL A 129 -4.28 -1.22 -0.68
N PRO A 130 -4.25 -0.65 -1.90
CA PRO A 130 -3.53 0.59 -2.13
C PRO A 130 -4.03 1.74 -1.27
N TRP A 131 -3.10 2.62 -0.88
CA TRP A 131 -3.36 3.73 0.04
C TRP A 131 -4.42 4.74 -0.44
N TRP A 132 -4.71 4.76 -1.74
CA TRP A 132 -5.74 5.62 -2.34
C TRP A 132 -7.15 5.01 -2.32
N ILE A 133 -7.30 3.75 -1.92
CA ILE A 133 -8.60 3.12 -1.74
C ILE A 133 -9.07 3.39 -0.31
N LYS A 134 -10.20 4.10 -0.17
CA LYS A 134 -10.79 4.38 1.14
C LYS A 134 -11.24 3.08 1.79
N LYS A 135 -10.59 2.66 2.88
CA LYS A 135 -11.11 1.61 3.75
C LYS A 135 -12.38 2.12 4.45
N PRO A 136 -13.48 1.35 4.51
CA PRO A 136 -14.76 1.77 5.06
C PRO A 136 -14.79 1.85 6.60
N ILE A 137 -13.78 2.47 7.23
CA ILE A 137 -13.45 2.49 8.66
C ILE A 137 -12.45 1.37 8.98
N ALA A 138 -11.27 1.74 9.46
CA ALA A 138 -10.32 0.82 10.09
C ALA A 138 -9.81 1.51 11.37
N PRO A 139 -9.46 0.76 12.44
CA PRO A 139 -8.80 1.32 13.61
C PRO A 139 -7.56 2.12 13.18
N LEU A 140 -7.33 3.24 13.88
CA LEU A 140 -6.33 4.29 13.61
C LEU A 140 -4.86 3.85 13.45
N GLU A 141 -4.56 2.54 13.46
CA GLU A 141 -3.19 2.00 13.47
C GLU A 141 -2.72 1.51 12.07
N ASP A 142 -3.61 1.30 11.09
CA ASP A 142 -3.23 0.77 9.75
C ASP A 142 -3.79 1.61 8.56
N SER A 143 -3.98 2.91 8.78
CA SER A 143 -4.19 3.84 7.67
C SER A 143 -2.89 3.96 6.89
N SER A 144 -2.78 3.20 5.79
CA SER A 144 -1.76 3.33 4.76
C SER A 144 -1.39 4.80 4.60
N ARG A 145 -0.15 5.16 4.96
CA ARG A 145 0.25 6.57 5.10
C ARG A 145 0.15 7.25 3.74
N ILE A 146 -0.91 8.01 3.55
CA ILE A 146 -1.10 8.85 2.35
C ILE A 146 0.17 9.69 2.19
N PRO A 147 0.85 9.64 1.01
CA PRO A 147 2.08 10.37 0.82
C PRO A 147 1.93 11.87 1.03
N LEU A 148 2.97 12.50 1.59
CA LEU A 148 2.96 13.94 1.86
C LEU A 148 3.14 14.75 0.57
N VAL A 149 2.27 15.74 0.38
CA VAL A 149 2.40 16.72 -0.72
C VAL A 149 3.63 17.58 -0.51
N THR A 150 4.42 17.75 -1.56
CA THR A 150 5.65 18.56 -1.52
C THR A 150 5.34 20.06 -1.48
N PRO A 151 5.70 20.78 -0.40
CA PRO A 151 5.40 22.22 -0.28
C PRO A 151 6.34 23.09 -1.10
N ASP A 152 7.52 22.59 -1.49
CA ASP A 152 8.58 23.37 -2.15
C ASP A 152 8.29 23.70 -3.63
N VAL A 153 7.30 23.05 -4.24
CA VAL A 153 6.86 23.35 -5.62
C VAL A 153 5.81 24.47 -5.59
N GLN A 154 6.15 25.63 -6.15
CA GLN A 154 5.21 26.76 -6.27
C GLN A 154 4.14 26.49 -7.33
N ALA A 155 2.93 26.98 -7.07
CA ALA A 155 1.82 26.92 -8.01
C ALA A 155 2.11 27.77 -9.26
N LEU A 156 1.59 27.36 -10.42
CA LEU A 156 1.66 28.20 -11.62
C LEU A 156 0.83 29.48 -11.45
N PRO A 157 1.20 30.60 -12.09
CA PRO A 157 0.37 31.79 -12.13
C PRO A 157 -1.01 31.48 -12.77
N PRO A 158 -2.13 31.96 -12.20
CA PRO A 158 -3.49 31.63 -12.68
C PRO A 158 -3.76 31.95 -14.15
N HIS A 159 -3.07 32.95 -14.71
CA HIS A 159 -3.24 33.40 -16.10
C HIS A 159 -2.30 32.70 -17.09
N LYS A 160 -1.43 31.81 -16.62
CA LYS A 160 -0.48 31.11 -17.48
C LYS A 160 -1.26 30.19 -18.42
N LYS A 161 -1.11 30.40 -19.74
CA LYS A 161 -1.62 29.47 -20.73
C LYS A 161 -0.84 28.16 -20.62
N VAL A 162 -1.58 27.06 -20.55
CA VAL A 162 -1.07 25.71 -20.37
C VAL A 162 -1.68 24.80 -21.43
N SER A 163 -0.95 23.75 -21.81
CA SER A 163 -1.40 22.83 -22.86
C SER A 163 -2.67 22.08 -22.42
N PRO A 164 -3.65 21.90 -23.32
CA PRO A 164 -4.86 21.12 -23.03
C PRO A 164 -4.55 19.62 -22.82
N SER A 165 -3.37 19.14 -23.22
CA SER A 165 -2.98 17.74 -23.06
C SER A 165 -2.45 17.39 -21.67
N LEU A 166 -2.17 18.38 -20.82
CA LEU A 166 -1.57 18.14 -19.49
C LEU A 166 -2.38 17.21 -18.59
N PRO A 167 -3.73 17.24 -18.58
CA PRO A 167 -4.50 16.26 -17.83
C PRO A 167 -4.26 14.83 -18.26
N TYR A 168 -4.13 14.60 -19.56
CA TYR A 168 -3.86 13.28 -20.11
C TYR A 168 -2.40 12.86 -19.83
N THR A 169 -1.46 13.80 -19.83
CA THR A 169 -0.09 13.55 -19.35
C THR A 169 -0.08 13.12 -17.89
N ILE A 170 -0.80 13.84 -17.00
CA ILE A 170 -0.94 13.46 -15.59
C ILE A 170 -1.53 12.05 -15.47
N LEU A 171 -2.58 11.75 -16.22
CA LEU A 171 -3.22 10.44 -16.16
C LEU A 171 -2.28 9.30 -16.58
N ASN A 172 -1.46 9.50 -17.61
CA ASN A 172 -0.43 8.54 -18.02
C ASN A 172 0.62 8.31 -16.92
N VAL A 173 1.04 9.38 -16.22
CA VAL A 173 1.95 9.28 -15.07
C VAL A 173 1.30 8.53 -13.91
N LEU A 174 0.04 8.84 -13.60
CA LEU A 174 -0.70 8.21 -12.50
C LEU A 174 -0.98 6.73 -12.74
N TYR A 175 -1.24 6.31 -13.99
CA TYR A 175 -1.31 4.89 -14.32
C TYR A 175 0.02 4.19 -14.03
N SER A 176 1.13 4.79 -14.47
CA SER A 176 2.47 4.22 -14.30
C SER A 176 2.83 4.10 -12.81
N TYR A 177 2.50 5.13 -12.02
CA TYR A 177 2.63 5.13 -10.57
C TYR A 177 1.77 4.03 -9.92
N ALA A 178 0.47 3.97 -10.23
CA ALA A 178 -0.44 2.99 -9.64
C ALA A 178 -0.03 1.55 -9.98
N TYR A 179 0.45 1.32 -11.20
CA TYR A 179 0.98 0.04 -11.63
C TYR A 179 2.18 -0.39 -10.77
N ALA A 180 3.19 0.49 -10.68
CA ALA A 180 4.40 0.20 -9.93
C ALA A 180 4.10 -0.01 -8.44
N MET A 181 3.22 0.81 -7.85
CA MET A 181 2.78 0.66 -6.45
C MET A 181 2.06 -0.66 -6.20
N ARG A 182 1.27 -1.17 -7.16
CA ARG A 182 0.63 -2.49 -7.03
C ARG A 182 1.62 -3.63 -7.19
N PHE A 183 2.60 -3.46 -8.07
CA PHE A 183 3.63 -4.45 -8.29
C PHE A 183 4.52 -4.63 -7.06
N VAL A 184 4.88 -3.53 -6.39
CA VAL A 184 5.69 -3.54 -5.16
C VAL A 184 4.85 -3.66 -3.88
N TYR A 185 3.56 -4.03 -3.99
CA TYR A 185 2.66 -4.18 -2.84
C TYR A 185 2.62 -2.97 -1.89
N GLY A 186 2.79 -1.77 -2.44
CA GLY A 186 2.72 -0.50 -1.72
C GLY A 186 3.99 -0.10 -0.99
N ASP A 187 5.02 -0.93 -1.00
CA ASP A 187 6.29 -0.62 -0.37
C ASP A 187 7.45 -0.75 -1.36
N TYR A 188 8.15 0.36 -1.55
CA TYR A 188 9.36 0.41 -2.38
C TYR A 188 10.56 0.93 -1.57
N THR A 189 10.51 0.94 -0.23
CA THR A 189 11.63 1.43 0.58
C THR A 189 12.90 0.62 0.37
N ASP A 190 12.76 -0.68 0.15
CA ASP A 190 13.87 -1.61 0.00
C ASP A 190 14.53 -1.49 -1.37
N ASP A 191 13.72 -1.39 -2.43
CA ASP A 191 14.19 -1.17 -3.79
C ASP A 191 13.44 -0.02 -4.51
N PRO A 192 13.78 1.24 -4.19
CA PRO A 192 13.21 2.38 -4.89
C PRO A 192 13.67 2.46 -6.34
N GLN A 193 14.77 1.80 -6.72
CA GLN A 193 15.29 1.78 -8.09
C GLN A 193 14.36 0.98 -9.00
N LEU A 194 13.91 -0.19 -8.57
CA LEU A 194 12.93 -0.99 -9.29
C LEU A 194 11.65 -0.19 -9.54
N PHE A 195 11.06 0.35 -8.48
CA PHE A 195 9.85 1.20 -8.57
C PHE A 195 10.03 2.35 -9.57
N ASN A 196 11.10 3.13 -9.45
CA ASN A 196 11.35 4.27 -10.33
C ASN A 196 11.60 3.83 -11.79
N SER A 197 12.31 2.72 -12.00
CA SER A 197 12.57 2.19 -13.33
C SER A 197 11.29 1.75 -14.04
N MET A 198 10.36 1.10 -13.31
CA MET A 198 9.05 0.72 -13.82
C MET A 198 8.25 1.96 -14.24
N VAL A 199 8.17 2.97 -13.36
CA VAL A 199 7.41 4.19 -13.66
C VAL A 199 7.98 4.92 -14.88
N LEU A 200 9.30 5.08 -14.97
CA LEU A 200 9.96 5.71 -16.12
C LEU A 200 9.81 4.90 -17.40
N HIS A 201 9.80 3.57 -17.31
CA HIS A 201 9.59 2.69 -18.45
C HIS A 201 8.17 2.86 -19.02
N LEU A 202 7.15 2.86 -18.15
CA LEU A 202 5.73 2.92 -18.50
C LEU A 202 5.29 4.33 -18.93
N SER A 203 5.82 5.37 -18.28
CA SER A 203 5.34 6.74 -18.49
C SER A 203 6.01 7.45 -19.65
N LEU A 204 5.41 7.39 -20.84
CA LEU A 204 5.76 8.32 -21.93
C LEU A 204 5.45 9.78 -21.54
N GLY A 205 4.50 10.00 -20.64
CA GLY A 205 4.20 11.31 -20.08
C GLY A 205 5.35 11.95 -19.32
N LEU A 206 6.32 11.19 -18.80
CA LEU A 206 7.57 11.74 -18.23
C LEU A 206 8.68 11.96 -19.26
N LYS A 207 8.54 11.33 -20.43
CA LYS A 207 9.46 11.48 -21.58
C LYS A 207 9.01 12.64 -22.47
N ASN A 208 9.87 13.07 -23.39
CA ASN A 208 9.55 14.20 -24.27
C ASN A 208 8.50 13.86 -25.34
N ASP A 209 8.19 12.57 -25.54
CA ASP A 209 7.37 12.09 -26.66
C ASP A 209 5.90 11.83 -26.29
N GLY A 210 5.54 11.92 -25.01
CA GLY A 210 4.17 11.64 -24.54
C GLY A 210 3.23 12.84 -24.63
N ILE A 211 2.61 13.02 -25.80
CA ILE A 211 1.44 13.90 -25.98
C ILE A 211 0.22 13.03 -26.20
N PHE A 212 -0.84 13.28 -25.43
CA PHE A 212 -2.06 12.49 -25.48
C PHE A 212 -3.27 13.37 -25.74
N GLU A 213 -4.22 12.83 -26.48
CA GLU A 213 -5.46 13.49 -26.92
C GLU A 213 -6.69 12.76 -26.37
N GLY A 214 -6.63 12.33 -25.11
CA GLY A 214 -7.74 11.64 -24.48
C GLY A 214 -7.33 10.75 -23.31
N VAL A 215 -8.34 10.39 -22.52
CA VAL A 215 -8.22 9.49 -21.36
C VAL A 215 -7.76 8.11 -21.80
N ASP A 216 -8.43 7.51 -22.77
CA ASP A 216 -8.13 6.14 -23.23
C ASP A 216 -6.73 6.06 -23.83
N LEU A 217 -6.35 7.00 -24.70
CA LEU A 217 -5.01 7.03 -25.31
C LEU A 217 -3.90 7.17 -24.27
N ALA A 218 -4.09 8.01 -23.25
CA ALA A 218 -3.11 8.16 -22.17
C ALA A 218 -2.93 6.88 -21.34
N LEU A 219 -4.04 6.19 -21.02
CA LEU A 219 -4.02 4.95 -20.24
C LEU A 219 -3.48 3.77 -21.05
N GLU A 220 -3.97 3.56 -22.28
CA GLU A 220 -3.51 2.47 -23.15
C GLU A 220 -2.04 2.62 -23.53
N SER A 221 -1.56 3.85 -23.67
CA SER A 221 -0.14 4.10 -23.95
C SER A 221 0.77 3.61 -22.82
N ALA A 222 0.35 3.68 -21.56
CA ALA A 222 1.13 3.14 -20.45
C ALA A 222 0.87 1.63 -20.29
N ALA A 223 -0.37 1.19 -20.43
CA ALA A 223 -0.74 -0.22 -20.30
C ALA A 223 -0.06 -1.13 -21.34
N SER A 224 0.11 -0.67 -22.58
CA SER A 224 0.78 -1.41 -23.65
C SER A 224 2.30 -1.56 -23.44
N ARG A 225 2.88 -0.84 -22.48
CA ARG A 225 4.31 -0.89 -22.15
C ARG A 225 4.62 -1.79 -20.95
N VAL A 226 3.61 -2.42 -20.38
CA VAL A 226 3.80 -3.41 -19.32
C VAL A 226 4.53 -4.60 -19.92
N ASP A 227 5.73 -4.89 -19.39
CA ASP A 227 6.50 -6.07 -19.78
C ASP A 227 5.73 -7.35 -19.40
N PRO A 228 5.64 -8.37 -20.27
CA PRO A 228 5.11 -9.68 -19.91
C PRO A 228 5.72 -10.27 -18.63
N LEU A 229 7.01 -10.03 -18.36
CA LEU A 229 7.69 -10.48 -17.14
C LEU A 229 7.12 -9.85 -15.87
N TYR A 230 6.59 -8.64 -15.98
CA TYR A 230 5.91 -7.94 -14.90
C TYR A 230 4.39 -8.00 -15.04
N SER A 231 3.88 -8.71 -16.06
CA SER A 231 2.45 -8.71 -16.36
C SER A 231 1.70 -9.41 -15.25
N VAL A 232 0.94 -8.62 -14.52
CA VAL A 232 -0.05 -9.15 -13.59
C VAL A 232 -1.30 -9.56 -14.38
N SER A 233 -2.17 -10.35 -13.77
CA SER A 233 -3.42 -10.82 -14.39
C SER A 233 -4.16 -9.70 -15.16
N ARG A 234 -4.89 -10.06 -16.21
CA ARG A 234 -5.70 -9.09 -17.01
C ARG A 234 -6.65 -8.26 -16.14
N ASP A 235 -7.03 -8.78 -14.98
CA ASP A 235 -7.87 -8.11 -14.00
C ASP A 235 -7.13 -7.00 -13.23
N LEU A 236 -5.80 -7.11 -13.05
CA LEU A 236 -4.99 -6.02 -12.52
C LEU A 236 -4.91 -4.85 -13.50
N THR A 237 -4.66 -5.09 -14.80
CA THR A 237 -4.59 -4.00 -15.80
C THR A 237 -5.88 -3.18 -15.83
N ARG A 238 -7.04 -3.83 -15.71
CA ARG A 238 -8.33 -3.14 -15.61
C ARG A 238 -8.46 -2.37 -14.29
N SER A 239 -7.97 -2.93 -13.19
CA SER A 239 -7.98 -2.29 -11.87
C SER A 239 -7.07 -1.06 -11.83
N VAL A 240 -5.87 -1.12 -12.42
CA VAL A 240 -4.91 0.00 -12.48
C VAL A 240 -5.47 1.20 -13.24
N LYS A 241 -6.26 0.99 -14.30
CA LYS A 241 -6.97 2.09 -14.98
C LYS A 241 -7.94 2.81 -14.04
N LYS A 242 -8.67 2.06 -13.19
CA LYS A 242 -9.56 2.65 -12.18
C LYS A 242 -8.76 3.38 -11.10
N ASP A 243 -7.62 2.83 -10.69
CA ASP A 243 -6.74 3.48 -9.71
C ASP A 243 -6.20 4.82 -10.23
N ALA A 244 -5.76 4.86 -11.49
CA ALA A 244 -5.30 6.10 -12.12
C ALA A 244 -6.38 7.19 -12.10
N ILE A 245 -7.64 6.82 -12.37
CA ILE A 245 -8.80 7.72 -12.31
C ILE A 245 -9.09 8.17 -10.87
N LEU A 246 -8.98 7.26 -9.89
CA LEU A 246 -9.21 7.55 -8.49
C LEU A 246 -8.13 8.49 -7.91
N LEU A 247 -6.87 8.20 -8.20
CA LEU A 247 -5.74 9.08 -7.89
C LEU A 247 -5.91 10.45 -8.52
N ALA A 248 -6.30 10.50 -9.79
CA ALA A 248 -6.54 11.75 -10.48
C ALA A 248 -7.65 12.58 -9.82
N ARG A 249 -8.69 11.94 -9.28
CA ARG A 249 -9.81 12.61 -8.64
C ARG A 249 -9.43 13.16 -7.27
N ASP A 250 -8.82 12.32 -6.43
CA ASP A 250 -8.74 12.56 -4.98
C ASP A 250 -7.30 12.82 -4.48
N TYR A 251 -6.27 12.34 -5.19
CA TYR A 251 -4.91 12.22 -4.64
C TYR A 251 -3.79 12.58 -5.64
N VAL A 252 -4.08 13.49 -6.57
CA VAL A 252 -3.16 13.84 -7.66
C VAL A 252 -1.87 14.46 -7.13
N LEU A 253 -1.95 15.28 -6.08
CA LEU A 253 -0.78 15.99 -5.54
C LEU A 253 0.09 15.05 -4.72
N GLU A 254 -0.52 14.14 -3.99
CA GLU A 254 0.10 13.12 -3.15
C GLU A 254 0.91 12.16 -4.02
N ALA A 255 0.29 11.55 -5.03
CA ALA A 255 0.96 10.60 -5.92
C ALA A 255 2.10 11.25 -6.73
N LEU A 256 1.88 12.45 -7.30
CA LEU A 256 2.94 13.14 -8.04
C LEU A 256 4.10 13.58 -7.13
N SER A 257 3.79 14.00 -5.89
CA SER A 257 4.80 14.38 -4.90
C SER A 257 5.63 13.19 -4.43
N ASP A 258 4.97 12.06 -4.20
CA ASP A 258 5.61 10.81 -3.78
C ASP A 258 6.62 10.33 -4.82
N LEU A 259 6.18 10.23 -6.08
CA LEU A 259 7.02 9.86 -7.21
C LEU A 259 8.20 10.83 -7.40
N ARG A 260 7.95 12.14 -7.32
CA ARG A 260 9.02 13.15 -7.38
C ARG A 260 10.07 12.91 -6.30
N ASN A 261 9.63 12.66 -5.07
CA ASN A 261 10.53 12.47 -3.93
C ASN A 261 11.36 11.18 -4.09
N SER A 262 10.74 10.09 -4.54
CA SER A 262 11.45 8.84 -4.83
C SER A 262 12.55 9.05 -5.88
N LEU A 263 12.21 9.66 -7.04
CA LEU A 263 13.18 9.97 -8.10
C LEU A 263 14.30 10.93 -7.67
N LYS A 264 14.02 11.88 -6.77
CA LYS A 264 15.06 12.78 -6.25
C LYS A 264 16.08 12.05 -5.38
N ARG A 265 15.65 11.04 -4.61
CA ARG A 265 16.49 10.26 -3.70
C ARG A 265 17.29 9.16 -4.39
N GLN A 266 16.87 8.72 -5.57
CA GLN A 266 17.55 7.66 -6.32
C GLN A 266 19.03 7.99 -6.59
N LYS A 267 19.91 7.01 -6.36
CA LYS A 267 21.34 7.09 -6.72
C LYS A 267 21.49 7.14 -8.25
N LYS A 268 22.42 7.96 -8.72
CA LYS A 268 22.58 8.32 -10.15
C LYS A 268 23.99 8.02 -10.62
N GLU A 269 24.29 6.74 -10.78
CA GLU A 269 25.62 6.26 -11.13
C GLU A 269 25.87 6.37 -12.64
N ASP A 270 24.87 6.05 -13.46
CA ASP A 270 24.93 6.22 -14.92
C ASP A 270 24.55 7.66 -15.36
N PRO A 271 25.40 8.33 -16.16
CA PRO A 271 25.11 9.65 -16.74
C PRO A 271 23.82 9.73 -17.55
N ILE A 272 23.44 8.67 -18.27
CA ILE A 272 22.22 8.66 -19.10
C ILE A 272 21.00 8.66 -18.19
N LEU A 273 20.93 7.70 -17.25
CA LEU A 273 19.89 7.63 -16.24
C LEU A 273 19.80 8.92 -15.40
N LYS A 274 20.94 9.51 -15.04
CA LYS A 274 20.98 10.80 -14.32
C LYS A 274 20.26 11.91 -15.08
N LYS A 275 20.45 11.98 -16.40
CA LYS A 275 19.78 12.97 -17.25
C LYS A 275 18.28 12.69 -17.37
N GLU A 276 17.90 11.43 -17.56
CA GLU A 276 16.50 11.02 -17.64
C GLU A 276 15.73 11.37 -16.36
N ILE A 277 16.26 10.96 -15.20
CA ILE A 277 15.66 11.28 -13.89
C ILE A 277 15.56 12.79 -13.68
N LYS A 278 16.58 13.56 -14.06
CA LYS A 278 16.54 15.03 -13.94
C LYS A 278 15.39 15.63 -14.75
N LEU A 279 15.21 15.18 -16.00
CA LEU A 279 14.12 15.67 -16.86
C LEU A 279 12.75 15.25 -16.32
N ALA A 280 12.61 14.01 -15.86
CA ALA A 280 11.39 13.50 -15.24
C ALA A 280 11.01 14.30 -13.99
N VAL A 281 11.97 14.60 -13.10
CA VAL A 281 11.74 15.42 -11.89
C VAL A 281 11.29 16.84 -12.27
N ILE A 282 11.92 17.48 -13.25
CA ILE A 282 11.49 18.81 -13.73
C ILE A 282 10.06 18.76 -14.27
N LYS A 283 9.73 17.71 -15.02
CA LYS A 283 8.38 17.54 -15.57
C LYS A 283 7.36 17.32 -14.46
N LEU A 284 7.68 16.49 -13.45
CA LEU A 284 6.83 16.29 -12.27
C LEU A 284 6.62 17.58 -11.49
N GLU A 285 7.66 18.39 -11.27
CA GLU A 285 7.51 19.70 -10.63
C GLU A 285 6.58 20.62 -11.40
N PHE A 286 6.68 20.62 -12.73
CA PHE A 286 5.74 21.36 -13.58
C PHE A 286 4.30 20.82 -13.49
N LEU A 287 4.11 19.49 -13.49
CA LEU A 287 2.80 18.86 -13.34
C LEU A 287 2.18 19.13 -11.97
N ILE A 288 2.97 19.10 -10.89
CA ILE A 288 2.54 19.47 -9.53
C ILE A 288 2.15 20.95 -9.50
N ALA A 289 2.97 21.84 -10.06
CA ALA A 289 2.67 23.27 -10.13
C ALA A 289 1.37 23.54 -10.92
N TYR A 290 1.16 22.83 -12.03
CA TYR A 290 -0.08 22.86 -12.79
C TYR A 290 -1.26 22.34 -11.96
N ALA A 291 -1.08 21.21 -11.27
CA ALA A 291 -2.15 20.59 -10.51
C ALA A 291 -2.63 21.48 -9.36
N LYS A 292 -1.71 22.21 -8.69
CA LYS A 292 -2.04 23.17 -7.63
C LYS A 292 -2.91 24.34 -8.09
N THR A 293 -2.86 24.74 -9.37
CA THR A 293 -3.57 25.93 -9.86
C THR A 293 -4.78 25.59 -10.74
N HIS A 294 -4.66 24.57 -11.58
CA HIS A 294 -5.59 24.35 -12.69
C HIS A 294 -6.33 23.00 -12.63
N TRP A 295 -5.97 22.10 -11.71
CA TRP A 295 -6.63 20.81 -11.59
C TRP A 295 -8.04 20.95 -11.01
N LYS A 296 -9.00 20.28 -11.62
CA LYS A 296 -10.40 20.29 -11.17
C LYS A 296 -10.92 18.92 -10.73
N GLY A 297 -10.09 17.87 -10.74
CA GLY A 297 -10.45 16.51 -10.32
C GLY A 297 -11.38 15.74 -11.26
N ASP A 298 -12.14 16.42 -12.11
CA ASP A 298 -13.07 15.79 -13.04
C ASP A 298 -12.44 15.55 -14.42
N ILE A 299 -11.61 14.50 -14.50
CA ILE A 299 -10.99 14.07 -15.77
C ILE A 299 -12.05 13.56 -16.76
N LEU A 300 -13.14 12.95 -16.28
CA LEU A 300 -14.14 12.31 -17.13
C LEU A 300 -15.04 13.32 -17.85
N SER A 301 -15.16 14.54 -17.32
CA SER A 301 -15.84 15.64 -18.02
C SER A 301 -14.95 16.47 -18.94
N LEU A 302 -13.66 16.15 -19.07
CA LEU A 302 -12.74 16.79 -20.02
C LEU A 302 -13.09 16.39 -21.46
N LYS A 303 -14.17 16.99 -22.00
CA LYS A 303 -14.46 16.95 -23.44
C LYS A 303 -13.43 17.80 -24.18
N ILE A 304 -12.80 17.18 -25.18
CA ILE A 304 -11.98 17.88 -26.17
C ILE A 304 -12.90 18.90 -26.86
N LYS A 305 -12.51 20.17 -26.86
CA LYS A 305 -13.10 21.18 -27.74
C LYS A 305 -12.34 21.22 -29.05
#